data_AF-A0A496S0S5-F1
#
_entry.id   AF-A0A496S0S5-F1
#
_cell.length_a   1.000
_cell.length_b   1.000
_cell.length_c   1.000
_cell.angle_alpha   90.00
_cell.angle_beta   90.00
_cell.angle_gamma   90.00
#
_symmetry.space_group_name_H-M   'P 1'
#
loop_
_entity.id
_entity.type
_entity.pdbx_description
1 polymer ?
#
loop_
_entity_poly.entity_id
_entity_poly.type
_entity_poly.pdbx_seq_one_letter_code
_entity_poly.pdbx_strand_id
1 'polypeptide(L)' 'MVAHRTFVTFGQDHTHEIDGVIFDKDCIAVITGDSYKENRDTAFRIFGPKFCFEYPEDRFDDEDMHYYPRGYIPVN' A
#
# COMPACT_ATOMS: atom_id res chain seq x y z
N MET A 1 -11.04 1.17 19.43
CA MET A 1 -10.64 1.98 18.26
C MET A 1 -10.89 1.10 17.03
N VAL A 2 -11.38 1.66 15.93
CA VAL A 2 -11.59 0.90 14.69
C VAL A 2 -10.31 1.08 13.87
N ALA A 3 -9.66 -0.03 13.54
CA ALA A 3 -8.49 0.00 12.67
C ALA A 3 -8.95 0.15 11.22
N HIS A 4 -8.28 1.03 10.47
CA HIS A 4 -8.54 1.31 9.07
C HIS A 4 -7.39 0.83 8.20
N ARG A 5 -7.70 0.21 7.06
CA ARG A 5 -6.70 -0.19 6.07
C ARG A 5 -6.59 0.83 4.93
N THR A 6 -5.37 1.03 4.45
CA THR A 6 -5.06 1.75 3.24
C THR A 6 -4.18 0.89 2.35
N PHE A 7 -4.60 0.75 1.09
CA PHE A 7 -3.95 -0.07 0.08
C PHE A 7 -3.13 0.84 -0.83
N VAL A 8 -1.84 0.57 -0.96
CA VAL A 8 -0.90 1.34 -1.79
C VAL A 8 -0.42 0.49 -2.95
N THR A 9 -0.60 0.99 -4.17
CA THR A 9 -0.16 0.35 -5.42
C THR A 9 1.10 1.01 -5.96
N PHE A 10 1.84 0.28 -6.79
CA PHE A 10 3.11 0.74 -7.35
C PHE A 10 3.08 0.67 -8.89
N GLY A 11 3.67 1.67 -9.53
CA GLY A 11 3.91 1.67 -10.97
C GLY A 11 5.13 0.82 -11.34
N GLN A 12 5.36 0.63 -12.65
CA GLN A 12 6.45 -0.20 -13.17
C GLN A 12 7.82 0.17 -12.61
N ASP A 13 8.10 1.47 -12.45
CA ASP A 13 9.38 1.98 -11.95
C ASP A 13 9.35 2.35 -10.45
N HIS A 14 8.26 2.05 -9.73
CA HIS A 14 8.06 2.42 -8.32
C HIS A 14 8.50 1.33 -7.34
N THR A 15 9.68 0.75 -7.54
CA THR A 15 10.26 -0.24 -6.61
C THR A 15 10.85 0.41 -5.37
N HIS A 16 10.60 -0.20 -4.22
CA HIS A 16 11.17 0.11 -2.91
C HIS A 16 11.67 -1.16 -2.23
N GLU A 17 12.70 -1.04 -1.41
CA GLU A 17 13.14 -2.10 -0.49
C GLU A 17 13.16 -1.54 0.92
N ILE A 18 12.34 -2.12 1.81
CA ILE A 18 12.18 -1.69 3.20
C ILE A 18 12.35 -2.93 4.06
N ASP A 19 13.33 -2.92 4.97
CA ASP A 19 13.66 -4.04 5.85
C ASP A 19 13.82 -5.40 5.12
N GLY A 20 14.37 -5.36 3.91
CA GLY A 20 14.58 -6.54 3.06
C GLY A 20 13.32 -7.02 2.32
N VAL A 21 12.20 -6.32 2.43
CA VAL A 21 10.95 -6.59 1.69
C VAL A 21 10.86 -5.66 0.50
N ILE A 22 10.69 -6.24 -0.69
CA ILE A 22 10.52 -5.49 -1.93
C ILE A 22 9.05 -5.11 -2.09
N PHE A 23 8.77 -3.83 -2.32
CA PHE A 23 7.46 -3.33 -2.71
C PHE A 23 7.55 -2.80 -4.14
N ASP A 24 6.78 -3.40 -5.05
CA ASP A 24 6.75 -3.07 -6.47
C ASP A 24 5.34 -3.33 -7.05
N LYS A 25 5.21 -3.17 -8.37
CA LYS A 25 3.94 -3.31 -9.10
C LYS A 25 3.20 -4.64 -8.89
N ASP A 26 3.89 -5.67 -8.41
CA ASP A 26 3.33 -7.01 -8.29
C ASP A 26 2.72 -7.28 -6.91
N CYS A 27 2.70 -6.28 -6.02
CA CYS A 27 2.13 -6.36 -4.68
C CYS A 27 1.28 -5.13 -4.33
N ILE A 28 0.50 -5.26 -3.26
CA ILE A 28 -0.20 -4.16 -2.59
C ILE A 28 0.41 -3.98 -1.21
N ALA A 29 0.93 -2.79 -0.93
CA ALA A 29 1.31 -2.42 0.43
C ALA A 29 0.05 -2.12 1.26
N VAL A 30 -0.06 -2.73 2.44
CA VAL A 30 -1.18 -2.53 3.37
C VAL A 30 -0.71 -1.79 4.61
N ILE A 31 -1.27 -0.60 4.83
CA ILE A 31 -1.03 0.20 6.02
C ILE A 31 -2.27 0.13 6.90
N THR A 32 -2.08 -0.18 8.18
CA THR A 32 -3.15 -0.21 9.18
C THR A 32 -2.94 0.90 10.22
N GLY A 33 -3.99 1.62 10.58
CA GLY A 33 -3.91 2.69 11.56
C GLY A 33 -5.26 3.20 12.03
N ASP A 34 -5.27 4.22 12.88
CA ASP A 34 -6.49 4.74 13.51
C ASP A 34 -7.29 5.69 12.60
N SER A 35 -6.69 6.15 11.49
CA SER A 35 -7.38 6.97 10.49
C SER A 35 -6.74 6.86 9.10
N TYR A 36 -7.54 7.07 8.05
CA TYR A 36 -7.01 7.13 6.67
C TYR A 36 -5.99 8.27 6.48
N LYS A 37 -6.10 9.37 7.23
CA LYS A 37 -5.13 10.46 7.17
C LYS A 37 -3.76 10.01 7.68
N GLU A 38 -3.72 9.35 8.83
CA GLU A 38 -2.49 8.81 9.40
C GLU A 38 -1.85 7.76 8.49
N ASN A 39 -2.67 6.90 7.88
CA ASN A 39 -2.19 5.91 6.93
C ASN A 39 -1.57 6.57 5.70
N ARG A 40 -2.19 7.62 5.15
CA ARG A 40 -1.64 8.43 4.06
C ARG A 40 -0.30 9.06 4.45
N ASP A 41 -0.24 9.68 5.63
CA ASP A 41 1.00 10.28 6.13
C ASP A 41 2.11 9.21 6.26
N THR A 42 1.74 7.98 6.66
CA THR A 42 2.64 6.82 6.70
C THR A 42 3.09 6.37 5.32
N ALA A 43 2.20 6.33 4.32
CA ALA A 43 2.56 6.00 2.94
C ALA A 43 3.62 6.97 2.40
N PHE A 44 3.42 8.28 2.58
CA PHE A 44 4.41 9.29 2.17
C PHE A 44 5.71 9.23 2.97
N ARG A 45 5.65 8.87 4.26
CA ARG A 45 6.86 8.71 5.08
C ARG A 45 7.72 7.53 4.62
N ILE A 46 7.09 6.44 4.18
CA ILE A 46 7.76 5.19 3.84
C ILE A 46 8.19 5.17 2.36
N PHE A 47 7.26 5.47 1.46
CA PHE A 47 7.47 5.38 0.00
C PHE A 47 7.78 6.73 -0.66
N GLY A 48 7.79 7.82 0.10
CA GLY A 48 7.95 9.17 -0.46
C GLY A 48 6.84 9.50 -1.46
N PRO A 49 7.11 10.32 -2.49
CA PRO A 49 6.16 10.58 -3.57
C PRO A 49 6.13 9.47 -4.64
N LYS A 50 6.81 8.33 -4.44
CA LYS A 50 7.06 7.32 -5.48
C LYS A 50 6.16 6.10 -5.34
N PHE A 51 4.85 6.29 -5.45
CA PHE A 51 3.86 5.20 -5.55
C PHE A 51 2.78 5.61 -6.56
N CYS A 52 1.92 4.68 -6.97
CA CYS A 52 0.92 4.95 -8.01
C CYS A 52 -0.36 5.54 -7.41
N PHE A 53 -1.06 4.76 -6.60
CA PHE A 53 -2.29 5.19 -5.93
C PHE A 53 -2.32 4.71 -4.48
N GLU A 54 -3.13 5.39 -3.68
CA GLU A 54 -3.58 4.91 -2.39
C GLU A 54 -5.11 4.85 -2.37
N TYR A 55 -5.65 3.79 -1.77
CA TYR A 55 -7.09 3.59 -1.63
C TYR A 55 -7.43 3.35 -0.17
N PRO A 56 -8.43 4.06 0.41
CA PRO A 56 -9.04 3.60 1.64
C PRO A 56 -9.75 2.26 1.41
N GLU A 57 -9.95 1.50 2.48
CA GLU A 57 -10.46 0.13 2.43
C GLU A 57 -11.78 -0.03 1.67
N ASP A 58 -12.67 0.95 1.77
CA ASP A 58 -13.99 0.96 1.12
C ASP A 58 -13.94 1.29 -0.38
N ARG A 59 -12.74 1.55 -0.93
CA ARG A 59 -12.53 1.92 -2.35
C ARG A 59 -11.52 1.06 -3.08
N PHE A 60 -11.03 -0.01 -2.44
CA PHE A 60 -10.19 -0.99 -3.11
C PHE A 60 -11.05 -2.17 -3.56
N ASP A 61 -10.93 -2.56 -4.82
CA ASP A 61 -11.66 -3.67 -5.38
C ASP A 61 -10.79 -4.94 -5.36
N ASP A 62 -11.22 -5.96 -4.62
CA ASP A 62 -10.51 -7.24 -4.56
C ASP A 62 -10.49 -7.95 -5.93
N GLU A 63 -11.35 -7.57 -6.89
CA GLU A 63 -11.28 -8.09 -8.26
C GLU A 63 -9.96 -7.73 -8.95
N ASP A 64 -9.29 -6.63 -8.56
CA ASP A 64 -8.00 -6.20 -9.11
C ASP A 64 -6.82 -7.07 -8.64
N MET A 65 -7.02 -7.97 -7.67
CA MET A 65 -5.94 -8.78 -7.10
C MET A 65 -5.22 -9.68 -8.11
N HIS A 66 -5.84 -9.96 -9.26
CA HIS A 66 -5.18 -10.70 -10.34
C HIS A 66 -4.00 -9.94 -10.98
N TYR A 67 -3.91 -8.61 -10.81
CA TYR A 67 -2.74 -7.80 -11.23
C TYR A 67 -1.58 -7.86 -10.24
N TYR A 68 -1.81 -8.30 -9.00
CA TYR A 68 -0.85 -8.26 -7.90
C TYR A 68 -0.52 -9.68 -7.43
N PRO A 69 0.28 -10.47 -8.19
CA PRO A 69 0.52 -11.88 -7.90
C PRO A 69 1.23 -12.15 -6.57
N ARG A 70 1.86 -11.13 -5.97
CA ARG A 70 2.48 -11.22 -4.63
C ARG A 70 1.52 -10.84 -3.51
N GLY A 71 0.32 -10.38 -3.86
CA GLY A 71 -0.77 -10.10 -2.94
C GLY A 71 -0.52 -8.92 -2.00
N TYR A 72 -1.19 -8.98 -0.86
CA TYR A 72 -1.09 -7.99 0.21
C TYR A 72 0.16 -8.19 1.06
N ILE A 73 0.92 -7.12 1.26
CA ILE A 73 2.10 -7.09 2.12
C ILE A 73 1.91 -6.00 3.18
N PRO A 74 1.78 -6.37 4.47
CA PRO A 74 1.73 -5.40 5.56
C PRO A 74 3.01 -4.58 5.66
N VAL A 75 2.87 -3.29 5.96
CA VAL A 75 3.99 -2.37 6.12
C VAL A 75 4.25 -1.99 7.58
N ASN A 76 3.23 -2.11 8.45
CA ASN A 76 3.28 -1.75 9.87
C ASN A 76 2.41 -2.64 10.76
#